data_AF-A0A170Z2W4-F1
#
_entry.id   AF-A0A170Z2W4-F1
#
_cell.length_a   1.000
_cell.length_b   1.000
_cell.length_c   1.000
_cell.angle_alpha   90.00
_cell.angle_beta   90.00
_cell.angle_gamma   90.00
#
_symmetry.space_group_name_H-M   'P 1'
#
loop_
_entity.id
_entity.type
_entity.pdbx_description
1 polymer ?
#
loop_
_entity_poly.entity_id
_entity_poly.type
_entity_poly.pdbx_seq_one_letter_code
_entity_poly.pdbx_strand_id
1 'polypeptide(L)'
;PYKYLNSGGLIGFAKDLYELLNSKPLKNKDDDQLYYTNLFLDKELREKYRMRLDHKATIFQNIHGAENDLKLETDANESYLENILTGNKPLVLHGNGPRKLFLNSVANYLAHSWDSIHGCTACNDKVIKEDLLPVVQLSIFVTGNTPFMEEFLDYKYGQLNH
;
A
#
# COMPACT_ATOMS: atom_id res chain seq x y z
N PRO A 1 -4.27 14.10 -16.56
CA PRO A 1 -2.82 14.39 -16.44
C PRO A 1 -1.96 13.18 -16.81
N TYR A 2 -2.32 11.99 -16.31
CA TYR A 2 -1.57 10.76 -16.56
C TYR A 2 -1.91 10.16 -17.91
N LYS A 3 -0.90 9.92 -18.76
CA LYS A 3 -1.08 9.59 -20.18
C LYS A 3 -0.95 8.11 -20.51
N TYR A 4 -0.23 7.36 -19.68
CA TYR A 4 0.21 6.00 -19.99
C TYR A 4 -0.51 4.98 -19.13
N LEU A 5 -0.69 3.78 -19.68
CA LEU A 5 -1.31 2.64 -19.01
C LEU A 5 -0.42 2.15 -17.86
N ASN A 6 -1.03 1.68 -16.78
CA ASN A 6 -0.36 0.85 -15.76
C ASN A 6 -1.13 -0.48 -15.63
N SER A 7 -0.45 -1.63 -15.66
CA SER A 7 -1.10 -2.94 -15.57
C SER A 7 -1.45 -3.37 -14.14
N GLY A 8 -0.95 -2.69 -13.12
CA GLY A 8 -1.15 -3.06 -11.72
C GLY A 8 -2.58 -2.88 -11.20
N GLY A 9 -3.45 -2.23 -11.97
CA GLY A 9 -4.86 -2.07 -11.64
C GLY A 9 -5.71 -1.89 -12.89
N LEU A 10 -6.74 -2.73 -13.04
CA LEU A 10 -7.70 -2.68 -14.13
C LEU A 10 -9.08 -3.12 -13.65
N ILE A 11 -10.13 -2.55 -14.24
CA ILE A 11 -11.52 -2.88 -13.93
C ILE A 11 -12.34 -2.85 -15.22
N GLY A 12 -13.28 -3.79 -15.34
CA GLY A 12 -14.13 -3.91 -16.51
C GLY A 12 -15.13 -5.05 -16.37
N PHE A 13 -16.01 -5.21 -17.35
CA PHE A 13 -16.94 -6.33 -17.38
C PHE A 13 -16.19 -7.65 -17.57
N ALA A 14 -16.57 -8.67 -16.80
CA ALA A 14 -15.88 -9.96 -16.79
C ALA A 14 -15.77 -10.58 -18.18
N LYS A 15 -16.84 -10.52 -19.00
CA LYS A 15 -16.85 -11.03 -20.37
C LYS A 15 -15.81 -10.33 -21.24
N ASP A 16 -15.78 -9.00 -21.20
CA ASP A 16 -14.86 -8.19 -22.03
C ASP A 16 -13.40 -8.44 -21.63
N LEU A 17 -13.11 -8.49 -20.33
CA LEU A 17 -11.79 -8.81 -19.81
C LEU A 17 -11.36 -10.22 -20.22
N TYR A 18 -12.24 -11.21 -20.09
CA TYR A 18 -11.93 -12.58 -20.47
C TYR A 18 -11.63 -12.72 -21.96
N GLU A 19 -12.45 -12.12 -22.83
CA GLU A 19 -12.19 -12.14 -24.28
C GLU A 19 -10.91 -11.38 -24.64
N LEU A 20 -10.66 -10.23 -24.02
CA LEU A 20 -9.46 -9.44 -24.23
C LEU A 20 -8.20 -10.22 -23.85
N LEU A 21 -8.20 -10.89 -22.69
CA LEU A 21 -7.07 -11.68 -22.20
C LEU A 21 -6.76 -12.88 -23.10
N ASN A 22 -7.78 -13.43 -23.77
CA ASN A 22 -7.63 -14.55 -24.71
C ASN A 22 -7.32 -14.11 -26.15
N SER A 23 -7.25 -12.80 -26.43
CA SER A 23 -7.05 -12.28 -27.80
C SER A 23 -5.63 -12.48 -28.34
N LYS A 24 -4.62 -12.53 -27.47
CA LYS A 24 -3.21 -12.74 -27.82
C LYS A 24 -2.56 -13.68 -26.80
N PRO A 25 -1.63 -14.57 -27.21
CA PRO A 25 -0.95 -15.45 -26.26
C PRO A 25 0.00 -14.66 -25.35
N LEU A 26 0.11 -15.07 -24.09
CA LEU A 26 1.03 -14.51 -23.10
C LEU A 26 1.78 -15.66 -22.41
N LYS A 27 3.11 -15.60 -22.34
CA LYS A 27 3.91 -16.59 -21.60
C LYS A 27 4.12 -16.13 -20.16
N ASN A 28 4.37 -17.07 -19.26
CA ASN A 28 4.51 -16.80 -17.81
C ASN A 28 5.60 -15.81 -17.41
N LYS A 29 6.61 -15.56 -18.26
CA LYS A 29 7.72 -14.64 -18.00
C LYS A 29 7.65 -13.36 -18.83
N ASP A 30 6.61 -13.21 -19.63
CA ASP A 30 6.43 -12.01 -20.44
C ASP A 30 5.98 -10.86 -19.54
N ASP A 31 6.35 -9.64 -19.93
CA ASP A 31 6.03 -8.42 -19.21
C ASP A 31 4.54 -8.08 -19.40
N ASP A 32 3.78 -8.10 -18.31
CA ASP A 32 2.34 -7.85 -18.28
C ASP A 32 2.01 -6.41 -18.68
N GLN A 33 2.81 -5.45 -18.22
CA GLN A 33 2.68 -4.04 -18.56
C GLN A 33 2.78 -3.82 -20.08
N LEU A 34 3.76 -4.43 -20.74
CA LEU A 34 3.94 -4.38 -22.19
C LEU A 34 2.78 -5.08 -22.91
N TYR A 35 2.32 -6.22 -22.39
CA TYR A 35 1.18 -6.95 -22.94
C TYR A 35 -0.08 -6.08 -22.99
N TYR A 36 -0.51 -5.53 -21.85
CA TYR A 36 -1.70 -4.67 -21.80
C TYR A 36 -1.51 -3.36 -22.58
N THR A 37 -0.29 -2.82 -22.62
CA THR A 37 0.01 -1.64 -23.44
C THR A 37 -0.20 -1.93 -24.92
N ASN A 38 0.28 -3.07 -25.42
CA ASN A 38 0.10 -3.47 -26.82
C ASN A 38 -1.38 -3.74 -27.15
N LEU A 39 -2.15 -4.32 -26.21
CA LEU A 39 -3.59 -4.48 -26.37
C LEU A 39 -4.33 -3.14 -26.44
N PHE A 40 -3.93 -2.16 -25.62
CA PHE A 40 -4.53 -0.83 -25.62
C PHE A 40 -4.16 0.01 -26.85
N LEU A 41 -2.94 -0.14 -27.36
CA LEU A 41 -2.48 0.57 -28.57
C LEU A 41 -3.12 0.01 -29.86
N ASP A 42 -3.58 -1.23 -29.83
CA ASP A 42 -4.36 -1.83 -30.90
C ASP A 42 -5.73 -1.13 -31.02
N LYS A 43 -5.89 -0.34 -32.08
CA LYS A 43 -7.06 0.53 -32.26
C LYS A 43 -8.35 -0.28 -32.35
N GLU A 44 -8.34 -1.42 -33.05
CA GLU A 44 -9.53 -2.25 -33.23
C GLU A 44 -9.98 -2.86 -31.90
N LEU A 45 -9.04 -3.41 -31.13
CA LEU A 45 -9.34 -3.96 -29.80
C LEU A 45 -9.82 -2.86 -28.85
N ARG A 46 -9.11 -1.72 -28.80
CA ARG A 46 -9.46 -0.59 -27.92
C ARG A 46 -10.84 -0.05 -28.20
N GLU A 47 -11.24 0.06 -29.47
CA GLU A 47 -12.58 0.53 -29.85
C GLU A 47 -13.64 -0.54 -29.57
N LYS A 48 -13.37 -1.81 -29.91
CA LYS A 48 -14.28 -2.95 -29.66
C LYS A 48 -14.64 -3.08 -28.18
N TYR A 49 -13.64 -3.08 -27.30
CA TYR A 49 -13.82 -3.24 -25.85
C TYR A 49 -13.94 -1.92 -25.10
N ARG A 50 -14.02 -0.78 -25.82
CA ARG A 50 -14.17 0.57 -25.26
C ARG A 50 -13.15 0.89 -24.16
N MET A 51 -11.91 0.48 -24.34
CA MET A 51 -10.88 0.67 -23.32
C MET A 51 -10.60 2.16 -23.10
N ARG A 52 -10.36 2.51 -21.84
CA ARG A 52 -10.05 3.87 -21.38
C ARG A 52 -8.96 3.80 -20.32
N LEU A 53 -8.20 4.88 -20.18
CA LEU A 53 -7.30 5.07 -19.05
C LEU A 53 -7.94 6.04 -18.07
N ASP A 54 -7.73 5.79 -16.78
CA ASP A 54 -8.10 6.73 -15.73
C ASP A 54 -7.11 7.91 -15.68
N HIS A 55 -7.24 8.80 -16.66
CA HIS A 55 -6.31 9.91 -16.85
C HIS A 55 -6.29 10.91 -15.69
N LYS A 56 -7.31 10.89 -14.82
CA LYS A 56 -7.49 11.85 -13.73
C LYS A 56 -7.33 11.22 -12.34
N ALA A 57 -6.91 9.95 -12.25
CA ALA A 57 -6.79 9.22 -10.99
C ALA A 57 -8.09 9.28 -10.16
N THR A 58 -9.24 9.11 -10.83
CA THR A 58 -10.55 9.07 -10.17
C THR A 58 -10.76 7.76 -9.42
N ILE A 59 -10.20 6.67 -9.94
CA ILE A 59 -10.26 5.33 -9.35
C ILE A 59 -8.86 4.90 -8.93
N PHE A 60 -7.87 4.98 -9.82
CA PHE A 60 -6.54 4.43 -9.61
C PHE A 60 -5.49 5.53 -9.47
N GLN A 61 -4.77 5.52 -8.35
CA GLN A 61 -3.57 6.31 -8.15
C GLN A 61 -2.33 5.43 -8.16
N ASN A 62 -1.50 5.58 -9.18
CA ASN A 62 -0.14 5.04 -9.19
C ASN A 62 0.81 6.06 -8.57
N ILE A 63 1.63 5.65 -7.60
CA ILE A 63 2.46 6.57 -6.81
C ILE A 63 3.71 7.02 -7.59
N HIS A 64 4.34 6.12 -8.36
CA HIS A 64 5.62 6.44 -9.00
C HIS A 64 5.49 7.55 -10.05
N GLY A 65 6.16 8.69 -9.79
CA GLY A 65 6.11 9.87 -10.64
C GLY A 65 4.94 10.82 -10.34
N ALA A 66 4.15 10.56 -9.30
CA ALA A 66 2.98 11.34 -8.90
C ALA A 66 2.94 11.58 -7.38
N GLU A 67 4.06 11.38 -6.67
CA GLU A 67 4.14 11.52 -5.22
C GLU A 67 3.77 12.93 -4.76
N ASN A 68 4.24 13.94 -5.50
CA ASN A 68 3.97 15.35 -5.21
C ASN A 68 2.53 15.76 -5.54
N ASP A 69 1.79 14.92 -6.27
CA ASP A 69 0.39 15.16 -6.56
C ASP A 69 -0.50 14.67 -5.41
N LEU A 70 0.04 14.02 -4.38
CA LEU A 70 -0.73 13.40 -3.30
C LEU A 70 -0.59 14.14 -1.99
N LYS A 71 -1.75 14.42 -1.38
CA LYS A 71 -1.85 14.99 -0.03
C LYS A 71 -2.67 14.06 0.85
N LEU A 72 -2.10 13.68 2.01
CA LEU A 72 -2.85 12.99 3.05
C LEU A 72 -3.66 14.02 3.83
N GLU A 73 -4.96 13.81 3.86
CA GLU A 73 -5.91 14.59 4.63
C GLU A 73 -6.60 13.67 5.64
N THR A 74 -7.06 14.25 6.74
CA THR A 74 -7.84 13.54 7.74
C THR A 74 -9.03 14.38 8.12
N ASP A 75 -10.20 13.86 7.79
CA ASP A 75 -11.47 14.37 8.29
C ASP A 75 -11.78 13.71 9.64
N ALA A 76 -12.89 14.09 10.26
CA ALA A 76 -13.27 13.59 11.58
C ALA A 76 -13.24 12.05 11.68
N ASN A 77 -13.70 11.34 10.64
CA ASN A 77 -13.94 9.89 10.67
C ASN A 77 -13.09 9.08 9.69
N GLU A 78 -12.24 9.73 8.88
CA GLU A 78 -11.43 9.03 7.89
C GLU A 78 -10.19 9.83 7.47
N SER A 79 -9.10 9.10 7.21
CA SER A 79 -7.96 9.62 6.46
C SER A 79 -8.02 9.14 5.01
N TYR A 80 -7.80 10.06 4.07
CA TYR A 80 -7.78 9.79 2.63
C TYR A 80 -6.62 10.50 1.95
N LEU A 81 -6.27 10.02 0.76
CA LEU A 81 -5.40 10.76 -0.14
C LEU A 81 -6.24 11.58 -1.12
N GLU A 82 -5.89 12.83 -1.28
CA GLU A 82 -6.36 13.67 -2.37
C GLU A 82 -5.24 13.81 -3.41
N ASN A 83 -5.59 13.63 -4.69
CA ASN A 83 -4.76 14.03 -5.79
C ASN A 83 -4.98 15.54 -6.06
N ILE A 84 -4.07 16.39 -5.59
CA ILE A 84 -4.20 17.85 -5.65
C ILE A 84 -4.16 18.40 -7.08
N LEU A 85 -3.60 17.63 -8.02
CA LEU A 85 -3.55 18.01 -9.43
C LEU A 85 -4.91 17.83 -10.12
N THR A 86 -5.72 16.86 -9.67
CA THR A 86 -7.02 16.53 -10.29
C THR A 86 -8.22 16.84 -9.42
N GLY A 87 -8.02 17.07 -8.12
CA GLY A 87 -9.06 17.24 -7.10
C GLY A 87 -9.81 15.95 -6.77
N ASN A 88 -9.29 14.78 -7.16
CA ASN A 88 -9.94 13.49 -6.92
C ASN A 88 -9.38 12.79 -5.68
N LYS A 89 -10.24 12.02 -5.01
CA LYS A 89 -9.86 11.08 -3.94
C LYS A 89 -9.86 9.65 -4.51
N PRO A 90 -8.70 9.12 -4.96
CA PRO A 90 -8.63 7.81 -5.61
C PRO A 90 -9.06 6.67 -4.67
N LEU A 91 -9.70 5.64 -5.24
CA LEU A 91 -10.20 4.47 -4.51
C LEU A 91 -9.11 3.41 -4.31
N VAL A 92 -8.19 3.29 -5.27
CA VAL A 92 -7.11 2.32 -5.26
C VAL A 92 -5.78 3.07 -5.30
N LEU A 93 -4.96 2.83 -4.28
CA LEU A 93 -3.60 3.34 -4.22
C LEU A 93 -2.60 2.22 -4.54
N HIS A 94 -1.79 2.43 -5.56
CA HIS A 94 -0.79 1.47 -6.01
C HIS A 94 0.62 2.02 -5.87
N GLY A 95 1.40 1.46 -4.92
CA GLY A 95 2.81 1.76 -4.74
C GLY A 95 3.69 1.10 -5.79
N ASN A 96 3.51 1.41 -7.07
CA ASN A 96 4.26 0.84 -8.18
C ASN A 96 5.76 1.24 -8.15
N GLY A 97 6.60 0.40 -8.75
CA GLY A 97 8.05 0.64 -8.80
C GLY A 97 8.68 0.78 -7.40
N PRO A 98 9.63 1.72 -7.19
CA PRO A 98 10.39 1.86 -5.95
C PRO A 98 9.63 2.62 -4.84
N ARG A 99 8.29 2.54 -4.80
CA ARG A 99 7.43 3.37 -3.93
C ARG A 99 6.73 2.62 -2.80
N LYS A 100 7.22 1.43 -2.48
CA LYS A 100 6.68 0.58 -1.41
C LYS A 100 6.76 1.26 -0.02
N LEU A 101 7.86 1.97 0.27
CA LEU A 101 8.00 2.69 1.54
C LEU A 101 7.02 3.87 1.67
N PHE A 102 6.78 4.59 0.56
CA PHE A 102 5.76 5.64 0.54
C PHE A 102 4.37 5.04 0.82
N LEU A 103 4.02 3.95 0.13
CA LEU A 103 2.77 3.24 0.35
C LEU A 103 2.63 2.80 1.81
N ASN A 104 3.67 2.20 2.41
CA ASN A 104 3.65 1.80 3.82
C ASN A 104 3.41 2.99 4.75
N SER A 105 4.02 4.14 4.47
CA SER A 105 3.86 5.34 5.29
C SER A 105 2.42 5.84 5.31
N VAL A 106 1.77 5.94 4.15
CA VAL A 106 0.39 6.43 4.05
C VAL A 106 -0.63 5.38 4.45
N ALA A 107 -0.34 4.09 4.25
CA ALA A 107 -1.20 2.98 4.65
C ALA A 107 -1.43 2.89 6.17
N ASN A 108 -0.56 3.49 6.99
CA ASN A 108 -0.81 3.63 8.43
C ASN A 108 -2.07 4.44 8.76
N TYR A 109 -2.56 5.25 7.82
CA TYR A 109 -3.71 6.13 8.00
C TYR A 109 -4.92 5.68 7.18
N LEU A 110 -4.67 5.27 5.94
CA LEU A 110 -5.74 4.93 4.99
C LEU A 110 -6.54 3.69 5.41
N ALA A 111 -7.72 3.55 4.81
CA ALA A 111 -8.63 2.41 5.01
C ALA A 111 -8.98 2.19 6.50
N HIS A 112 -9.24 3.28 7.21
CA HIS A 112 -9.58 3.29 8.65
C HIS A 112 -8.49 2.68 9.56
N SER A 113 -7.23 2.67 9.12
CA SER A 113 -6.13 2.24 9.97
C SER A 113 -5.88 3.24 11.10
N TRP A 114 -6.09 4.53 10.83
CA TRP A 114 -6.04 5.59 11.82
C TRP A 114 -6.98 6.75 11.45
N ASP A 115 -7.64 7.36 12.43
CA ASP A 115 -8.33 8.65 12.27
C ASP A 115 -8.31 9.47 13.59
N SER A 116 -8.75 10.73 13.51
CA SER A 116 -8.68 11.67 14.64
C SER A 116 -9.58 11.33 15.83
N ILE A 117 -10.61 10.50 15.63
CA ILE A 117 -11.57 10.12 16.66
C ILE A 117 -11.22 8.78 17.29
N HIS A 118 -10.91 7.78 16.48
CA HIS A 118 -10.68 6.41 16.94
C HIS A 118 -9.20 6.13 17.23
N GLY A 119 -8.29 6.99 16.77
CA GLY A 119 -6.86 6.71 16.80
C GLY A 119 -6.52 5.50 15.93
N CYS A 120 -5.51 4.73 16.33
CA CYS A 120 -5.09 3.54 15.59
C CYS A 120 -6.02 2.35 15.88
N THR A 121 -6.68 1.85 14.85
CA THR A 121 -7.67 0.76 14.99
C THR A 121 -7.03 -0.62 15.13
N ALA A 122 -5.81 -0.79 14.60
CA ALA A 122 -5.04 -2.04 14.68
C ALA A 122 -4.11 -2.12 15.91
N CYS A 123 -3.99 -1.05 16.68
CA CYS A 123 -3.04 -0.96 17.79
C CYS A 123 -3.60 -1.46 19.13
N ASN A 124 -4.89 -1.80 19.20
CA ASN A 124 -5.49 -2.28 20.44
C ASN A 124 -4.74 -3.52 20.93
N ASP A 125 -4.23 -3.43 22.16
CA ASP A 125 -3.50 -4.51 22.80
C ASP A 125 -4.39 -5.74 22.91
N LYS A 126 -3.95 -6.83 22.28
CA LYS A 126 -4.48 -8.14 22.61
C LYS A 126 -3.96 -8.47 24.00
N VAL A 127 -4.84 -8.43 25.00
CA VAL A 127 -4.50 -8.93 26.34
C VAL A 127 -4.09 -10.39 26.19
N ILE A 128 -2.79 -10.65 26.36
CA ILE A 128 -2.25 -12.01 26.33
C ILE A 128 -2.62 -12.64 27.67
N LYS A 129 -3.29 -13.79 27.63
CA LYS A 129 -3.61 -14.55 28.84
C LYS A 129 -2.32 -15.10 29.45
N GLU A 130 -2.14 -14.91 30.74
CA GLU A 130 -0.95 -15.33 31.50
C GLU A 130 -0.68 -16.85 31.37
N ASP A 131 -1.72 -17.66 31.19
CA ASP A 131 -1.62 -19.11 31.09
C ASP A 131 -0.94 -19.63 29.81
N LEU A 132 -0.70 -18.76 28.81
CA LEU A 132 -0.19 -19.12 27.49
C LEU A 132 0.90 -18.17 26.99
N LEU A 133 1.82 -17.77 27.89
CA LEU A 133 2.94 -16.93 27.50
C LEU A 133 3.97 -17.72 26.67
N PRO A 134 4.41 -17.19 25.51
CA PRO A 134 5.46 -17.83 24.73
C PRO A 134 6.80 -17.75 25.48
N VAL A 135 7.65 -18.75 25.29
CA VAL A 135 9.05 -18.65 25.71
C VAL A 135 9.73 -17.58 24.88
N VAL A 136 10.37 -16.61 25.54
CA VAL A 136 11.07 -15.49 24.90
C VAL A 136 12.58 -15.60 25.10
N GLN A 137 13.34 -15.29 24.05
CA GLN A 137 14.79 -15.11 24.16
C GLN A 137 15.10 -13.62 24.33
N LEU A 138 15.69 -13.25 25.47
CA LEU A 138 16.24 -11.92 25.69
C LEU A 138 17.70 -11.87 25.24
N SER A 139 18.03 -10.98 24.31
CA SER A 139 19.41 -10.73 23.87
C SER A 139 19.78 -9.28 24.14
N ILE A 140 20.80 -9.05 24.95
CA ILE A 140 21.30 -7.72 25.30
C ILE A 140 22.63 -7.50 24.56
N PHE A 141 22.73 -6.40 23.81
CA PHE A 141 23.92 -6.03 23.06
C PHE A 141 24.47 -4.70 23.59
N VAL A 142 25.72 -4.73 24.08
CA VAL A 142 26.46 -3.53 24.52
C VAL A 142 27.60 -3.31 23.52
N THR A 143 27.42 -2.36 22.61
CA THR A 143 28.32 -2.15 21.46
C THR A 143 29.34 -1.03 21.66
N GLY A 144 29.33 -0.37 22.82
CA GLY A 144 30.27 0.67 23.20
C GLY A 144 30.19 0.99 24.69
N ASN A 145 30.93 2.00 25.15
CA ASN A 145 30.89 2.45 26.54
C ASN A 145 29.53 3.08 26.84
N THR A 146 28.67 2.35 27.55
CA THR A 146 27.34 2.78 27.94
C THR A 146 27.31 3.02 29.45
N PRO A 147 27.20 4.28 29.91
CA PRO A 147 27.04 4.60 31.32
C PRO A 147 25.79 3.93 31.92
N PHE A 148 25.79 3.74 33.24
CA PHE A 148 24.67 3.17 34.01
C PHE A 148 24.27 1.72 33.61
N MET A 149 25.25 0.91 33.20
CA MET A 149 25.00 -0.48 32.79
C MET A 149 24.61 -1.37 33.97
N GLU A 150 25.17 -1.12 35.15
CA GLU A 150 24.84 -1.87 36.37
C GLU A 150 23.37 -1.66 36.73
N GLU A 151 22.91 -0.41 36.73
CA GLU A 151 21.52 -0.04 37.01
C GLU A 151 20.54 -0.63 35.97
N PHE A 152 20.93 -0.67 34.70
CA PHE A 152 20.13 -1.30 33.65
C PHE A 152 19.96 -2.81 33.90
N LEU A 153 21.04 -3.51 34.24
CA LEU A 153 21.02 -4.95 34.49
C LEU A 153 20.22 -5.28 35.76
N ASP A 154 20.42 -4.52 36.84
CA ASP A 154 19.68 -4.71 38.09
C ASP A 154 18.17 -4.51 37.87
N TYR A 155 17.78 -3.46 37.14
CA TYR A 155 16.38 -3.21 36.79
C TYR A 155 15.79 -4.35 35.97
N LYS A 156 16.53 -4.85 34.97
CA LYS A 156 16.04 -5.94 34.10
C LYS A 156 15.97 -7.28 34.80
N TYR A 157 16.93 -7.61 35.65
CA TYR A 157 16.89 -8.82 36.47
C TYR A 157 15.71 -8.81 37.43
N GLY A 158 15.36 -7.64 38.00
CA GLY A 158 14.17 -7.48 38.85
C GLY A 158 12.84 -7.73 38.11
N GLN A 159 12.77 -7.45 36.80
CA GLN A 159 11.55 -7.67 36.00
C GLN A 159 11.37 -9.12 35.51
N LEU A 160 12.41 -9.95 35.52
CA LEU A 160 12.38 -11.32 34.97
C LEU A 160 12.20 -12.41 36.03
N ASN A 161 12.31 -12.07 37.33
CA ASN A 161 12.17 -13.00 38.45
C ASN A 161 10.77 -12.95 39.10
N HIS A 162 9.82 -12.28 38.47
CA HIS A 162 8.39 -12.28 38.80
C HIS A 162 7.60 -12.88 37.64
#